data_AF-A0A543K5N3-F1
#
_entry.id   AF-A0A543K5N3-F1
#
_cell.length_a   1.000
_cell.length_b   1.000
_cell.length_c   1.000
_cell.angle_alpha   90.00
_cell.angle_beta   90.00
_cell.angle_gamma   90.00
#
_symmetry.space_group_name_H-M   'P 1'
#
loop_
_entity.id
_entity.type
_entity.pdbx_description
1 polymer ?
#
loop_
_entity_poly.entity_id
_entity_poly.type
_entity_poly.pdbx_seq_one_letter_code
_entity_poly.pdbx_strand_id
1 'polypeptide(L)'
;MTTADTLPPNDASRLDYDAIFAPCLGALTVNLHYGNDADTQPPYMRDSRVLVGGEVTVSISGPANREEKTTNGRATFDAIPCGIYTVEAKFTGTDRMVEEALPHVGSRRWAYWRSISSFDGQMSMRPATNKCNFFAYDMIERTFGVSPSFTRSREGWRSFFGDVTAPVLARHWSETQEPDLTPDWLNIEFQNRRTPVPPGAILAIARESIGASGHVGIIAYPEEGRATVRVDHATTYGASVIMQGRTISADFEKVVHNDWGFRTSRGDGGASLNNPTAGIEVREETEG
;
A
#
# COMPACT_ATOMS: atom_id res chain seq x y z
N MET A 1 18.59 89.55 17.55
CA MET A 1 18.26 88.77 16.33
C MET A 1 19.31 87.70 16.19
N THR A 2 18.99 86.48 16.61
CA THR A 2 19.90 85.32 16.58
C THR A 2 19.58 84.50 15.34
N THR A 3 20.56 84.38 14.45
CA THR A 3 20.54 83.49 13.29
C THR A 3 20.59 82.03 13.76
N ALA A 4 19.59 81.24 13.38
CA ALA A 4 19.59 79.80 13.61
C ALA A 4 20.50 79.13 12.58
N ASP A 5 21.58 78.50 13.06
CA ASP A 5 22.39 77.58 12.26
C ASP A 5 21.60 76.28 12.03
N THR A 6 21.21 76.05 10.79
CA THR A 6 20.64 74.78 10.33
C THR A 6 21.79 73.83 10.04
N LEU A 7 21.95 72.78 10.84
CA LEU A 7 22.89 71.69 10.57
C LEU A 7 22.49 70.94 9.29
N PRO A 8 23.45 70.45 8.49
CA PRO A 8 23.16 69.72 7.26
C PRO A 8 22.42 68.40 7.56
N PRO A 9 21.58 67.90 6.63
CA PRO A 9 20.87 66.65 6.81
C PRO A 9 21.86 65.49 6.98
N ASN A 10 21.62 64.66 7.99
CA ASN A 10 22.34 63.40 8.16
C ASN A 10 21.82 62.38 7.11
N ASP A 11 22.46 62.36 5.93
CA ASP A 11 22.15 61.44 4.83
C ASP A 11 22.50 59.96 5.13
N ALA A 12 22.95 59.62 6.34
CA ALA A 12 23.29 58.24 6.72
C ALA A 12 22.08 57.34 7.09
N SER A 13 20.84 57.79 6.87
CA SER A 13 19.63 57.04 7.28
C SER A 13 18.78 56.48 6.14
N ARG A 14 19.19 56.67 4.87
CA ARG A 14 18.61 55.93 3.74
C ARG A 14 19.47 54.71 3.40
N LEU A 15 19.43 53.73 4.30
CA LEU A 15 19.69 52.36 3.92
C LEU A 15 18.56 51.95 2.97
N ASP A 16 18.91 51.69 1.71
CA ASP A 16 18.05 51.04 0.73
C ASP A 16 17.42 49.79 1.36
N TYR A 17 16.13 49.89 1.70
CA TYR A 17 15.31 48.74 2.09
C TYR A 17 14.92 47.88 0.88
N ASP A 18 15.40 48.24 -0.32
CA ASP A 18 15.19 47.52 -1.58
C ASP A 18 16.33 46.52 -1.88
N ALA A 19 17.08 46.08 -0.86
CA ALA A 19 17.75 44.79 -0.96
C ALA A 19 16.66 43.71 -1.06
N ILE A 20 16.25 43.42 -2.31
CA ILE A 20 15.45 42.27 -2.70
C ILE A 20 16.18 41.04 -2.16
N PHE A 21 15.86 40.64 -0.93
CA PHE A 21 16.23 39.32 -0.44
C PHE A 21 15.60 38.36 -1.44
N ALA A 22 16.42 37.73 -2.27
CA ALA A 22 15.95 36.64 -3.09
C ALA A 22 15.18 35.70 -2.16
N PRO A 23 13.88 35.46 -2.39
CA PRO A 23 13.10 34.62 -1.51
C PRO A 23 13.83 33.29 -1.42
N CYS A 24 14.05 32.79 -0.21
CA CYS A 24 14.60 31.46 -0.02
C CYS A 24 13.67 30.50 -0.75
N LEU A 25 14.18 29.84 -1.79
CA LEU A 25 13.47 28.83 -2.58
C LEU A 25 14.17 27.50 -2.39
N GLY A 26 13.39 26.45 -2.10
CA GLY A 26 13.87 25.08 -2.01
C GLY A 26 13.06 24.15 -2.91
N ALA A 27 13.50 22.90 -2.98
CA ALA A 27 12.72 21.80 -3.54
C ALA A 27 12.35 20.81 -2.44
N LEU A 28 11.12 20.28 -2.47
CA LEU A 28 10.63 19.27 -1.54
C LEU A 28 10.22 18.02 -2.31
N THR A 29 10.88 16.89 -2.04
CA THR A 29 10.44 15.58 -2.50
C THR A 29 9.72 14.85 -1.37
N VAL A 30 8.48 14.48 -1.62
CA VAL A 30 7.64 13.70 -0.72
C VAL A 30 7.61 12.26 -1.21
N ASN A 31 7.99 11.30 -0.36
CA ASN A 31 7.80 9.87 -0.59
C ASN A 31 6.62 9.37 0.25
N LEU A 32 5.73 8.62 -0.37
CA LEU A 32 4.51 8.07 0.23
C LEU A 32 4.74 6.60 0.52
N HIS A 33 4.75 6.23 1.79
CA HIS A 33 4.98 4.86 2.21
C HIS A 33 3.70 4.26 2.80
N TYR A 34 3.46 2.97 2.55
CA TYR A 34 2.56 2.21 3.39
C TYR A 34 3.11 2.11 4.82
N GLY A 35 2.23 2.13 5.81
CA GLY A 35 2.58 1.83 7.18
C GLY A 35 1.36 1.61 8.05
N ASN A 36 1.61 1.51 9.35
CA ASN A 36 0.59 1.49 10.39
C ASN A 36 1.11 2.37 11.55
N ASP A 37 0.53 3.54 11.78
CA ASP A 37 0.83 4.42 12.93
C ASP A 37 -0.18 4.23 14.08
N ALA A 38 -1.23 3.43 13.89
CA ALA A 38 -2.33 3.31 14.84
C ALA A 38 -2.02 2.41 16.06
N ASP A 39 -1.02 1.54 15.98
CA ASP A 39 -0.79 0.51 17.01
C ASP A 39 0.69 0.27 17.33
N THR A 40 1.13 0.73 18.50
CA THR A 40 2.52 0.67 18.99
C THR A 40 2.96 -0.70 19.52
N GLN A 41 2.10 -1.73 19.51
CA GLN A 41 2.48 -3.06 19.98
C GLN A 41 3.29 -3.84 18.93
N PRO A 42 4.46 -4.39 19.27
CA PRO A 42 5.25 -5.22 18.34
C PRO A 42 4.52 -6.49 17.85
N PRO A 43 4.74 -6.95 16.60
CA PRO A 43 5.64 -6.39 15.58
C PRO A 43 5.02 -5.19 14.86
N TYR A 44 5.53 -3.98 15.13
CA TYR A 44 5.03 -2.69 14.66
C TYR A 44 5.72 -2.29 13.36
N MET A 45 4.93 -1.87 12.36
CA MET A 45 5.45 -1.33 11.10
C MET A 45 4.96 0.09 10.90
N ARG A 46 5.55 1.01 11.67
CA ARG A 46 5.31 2.45 11.52
C ARG A 46 5.49 2.92 10.08
N ASP A 47 6.61 2.51 9.49
CA ASP A 47 6.99 2.81 8.12
C ASP A 47 7.47 1.51 7.48
N SER A 48 6.71 0.99 6.52
CA SER A 48 7.11 -0.22 5.78
C SER A 48 8.22 0.07 4.77
N ARG A 49 8.43 1.34 4.41
CA ARG A 49 9.29 1.80 3.31
C ARG A 49 8.87 1.29 1.94
N VAL A 50 7.65 0.80 1.82
CA VAL A 50 7.04 0.35 0.57
C VAL A 50 6.31 1.53 -0.02
N LEU A 51 6.70 1.92 -1.25
CA LEU A 51 6.05 3.04 -1.92
C LEU A 51 4.60 2.69 -2.27
N VAL A 52 3.71 3.66 -2.07
CA VAL A 52 2.31 3.57 -2.51
C VAL A 52 2.26 3.72 -4.03
N GLY A 53 1.74 2.71 -4.73
CA GLY A 53 1.46 2.78 -6.17
C GLY A 53 0.01 3.24 -6.45
N GLY A 54 -0.27 3.56 -7.70
CA GLY A 54 -1.59 4.08 -8.13
C GLY A 54 -1.74 5.58 -7.91
N GLU A 55 -2.82 6.19 -8.43
CA GLU A 55 -2.98 7.65 -8.39
C GLU A 55 -3.17 8.18 -6.97
N VAL A 56 -2.25 9.03 -6.52
CA VAL A 56 -2.28 9.75 -5.26
C VAL A 56 -2.11 11.23 -5.52
N THR A 57 -2.95 12.04 -4.87
CA THR A 57 -2.82 13.49 -4.84
C THR A 57 -2.06 13.90 -3.57
N VAL A 58 -1.00 14.69 -3.74
CA VAL A 58 -0.17 15.23 -2.64
C VAL A 58 -0.33 16.74 -2.62
N SER A 59 -0.80 17.27 -1.50
CA SER A 59 -1.00 18.71 -1.31
C SER A 59 -0.06 19.23 -0.23
N ILE A 60 0.60 20.35 -0.49
CA ILE A 60 1.38 21.09 0.51
C ILE A 60 0.68 22.38 0.87
N SER A 61 0.66 22.72 2.16
CA SER A 61 0.07 23.94 2.70
C SER A 61 1.03 24.64 3.67
N GLY A 62 1.32 25.92 3.45
CA GLY A 62 2.30 26.68 4.22
C GLY A 62 2.52 28.09 3.64
N PRO A 63 3.78 28.55 3.50
CA PRO A 63 4.10 29.80 2.79
C PRO A 63 3.56 29.87 1.35
N ALA A 64 3.38 28.70 0.72
CA ALA A 64 2.66 28.53 -0.53
C ALA A 64 1.78 27.29 -0.44
N ASN A 65 0.73 27.24 -1.27
CA ASN A 65 -0.13 26.06 -1.39
C ASN A 65 0.01 25.48 -2.80
N ARG A 66 0.27 24.19 -2.90
CA ARG A 66 0.44 23.47 -4.17
C ARG A 66 -0.08 22.05 -4.05
N GLU A 67 -0.36 21.47 -5.20
CA GLU A 67 -0.80 20.09 -5.34
C GLU A 67 -0.08 19.43 -6.52
N GLU A 68 0.32 18.18 -6.34
CA GLU A 68 0.93 17.35 -7.36
C GLU A 68 0.31 15.95 -7.32
N LYS A 69 0.16 15.32 -8.49
CA LYS A 69 -0.27 13.92 -8.59
C LYS A 69 0.91 13.00 -8.79
N THR A 70 0.83 11.79 -8.26
CA THR A 70 1.84 10.74 -8.45
C THR A 70 1.18 9.37 -8.62
N THR A 71 1.81 8.49 -9.38
CA THR A 71 1.42 7.07 -9.50
C THR A 71 2.44 6.11 -8.89
N ASN A 72 3.60 6.64 -8.46
CA ASN A 72 4.74 5.86 -7.98
C ASN A 72 5.10 6.18 -6.52
N GLY A 73 4.22 6.89 -5.82
CA GLY A 73 4.42 7.25 -4.42
C GLY A 73 5.47 8.33 -4.21
N ARG A 74 5.85 9.09 -5.25
CA ARG A 74 6.77 10.22 -5.13
C ARG A 74 6.22 11.47 -5.81
N ALA A 75 6.19 12.57 -5.08
CA ALA A 75 5.84 13.90 -5.59
C ALA A 75 6.97 14.89 -5.29
N THR A 76 7.29 15.77 -6.24
CA THR A 76 8.34 16.79 -6.06
C THR A 76 7.77 18.18 -6.30
N PHE A 77 8.00 19.08 -5.36
CA PHE A 77 7.60 20.47 -5.40
C PHE A 77 8.85 21.34 -5.52
N ASP A 78 9.13 21.82 -6.74
CA ASP A 78 10.29 22.67 -7.00
C ASP A 78 9.98 24.15 -6.75
N ALA A 79 11.02 24.91 -6.39
CA ALA A 79 10.98 26.36 -6.24
C ALA A 79 9.86 26.84 -5.30
N ILE A 80 9.73 26.19 -4.14
CA ILE A 80 8.78 26.60 -3.10
C ILE A 80 9.45 27.51 -2.06
N PRO A 81 8.76 28.53 -1.53
CA PRO A 81 9.32 29.39 -0.49
C PRO A 81 9.73 28.59 0.75
N CYS A 82 10.81 28.98 1.40
CA CYS A 82 11.22 28.34 2.65
C CYS A 82 10.22 28.60 3.77
N GLY A 83 10.06 27.61 4.64
CA GLY A 83 9.15 27.64 5.77
C GLY A 83 8.64 26.26 6.13
N ILE A 84 7.63 26.23 6.99
CA ILE A 84 7.01 25.00 7.46
C ILE A 84 5.79 24.70 6.60
N TYR A 85 5.74 23.49 6.05
CA TYR A 85 4.62 22.97 5.27
C TYR A 85 3.96 21.82 5.99
N THR A 86 2.63 21.81 5.95
CA THR A 86 1.84 20.59 6.12
C THR A 86 1.77 19.89 4.77
N VAL A 87 2.06 18.58 4.75
CA VAL A 87 1.90 17.71 3.59
C VAL A 87 0.73 16.78 3.86
N GLU A 88 -0.23 16.72 2.95
CA GLU A 88 -1.37 15.80 2.98
C GLU A 88 -1.33 14.94 1.72
N ALA A 89 -1.58 13.64 1.86
CA ALA A 89 -1.59 12.69 0.76
C ALA A 89 -2.91 11.92 0.77
N LYS A 90 -3.58 11.88 -0.37
CA LYS A 90 -4.87 11.23 -0.56
C LYS A 90 -4.85 10.33 -1.78
N PHE A 91 -5.12 9.05 -1.58
CA PHE A 91 -5.31 8.13 -2.71
C PHE A 91 -6.57 8.53 -3.48
N THR A 92 -6.43 8.77 -4.79
CA THR A 92 -7.51 9.23 -5.68
C THR A 92 -7.79 8.28 -6.83
N GLY A 93 -6.97 7.25 -7.01
CA GLY A 93 -7.20 6.19 -7.98
C GLY A 93 -8.36 5.27 -7.61
N THR A 94 -8.63 4.32 -8.49
CA THR A 94 -9.59 3.23 -8.28
C THR A 94 -8.99 1.93 -8.83
N ASP A 95 -9.29 0.81 -8.20
CA ASP A 95 -8.89 -0.52 -8.69
C ASP A 95 -10.10 -1.46 -8.79
N ARG A 96 -10.23 -2.18 -9.91
CA ARG A 96 -11.39 -3.03 -10.18
C ARG A 96 -11.52 -4.18 -9.18
N MET A 97 -10.41 -4.76 -8.73
CA MET A 97 -10.43 -5.88 -7.80
C MET A 97 -10.74 -5.41 -6.38
N VAL A 98 -10.29 -4.22 -5.99
CA VAL A 98 -10.70 -3.58 -4.73
C VAL A 98 -12.19 -3.28 -4.73
N GLU A 99 -12.74 -2.70 -5.81
CA GLU A 99 -14.17 -2.43 -5.93
C GLU A 99 -15.03 -3.70 -5.90
N GLU A 100 -14.55 -4.82 -6.46
CA GLU A 100 -15.22 -6.12 -6.37
C GLU A 100 -15.14 -6.71 -4.94
N ALA A 101 -14.03 -6.51 -4.24
CA ALA A 101 -13.82 -7.05 -2.88
C ALA A 101 -14.57 -6.29 -1.78
N LEU A 102 -14.71 -4.96 -1.91
CA LEU A 102 -15.29 -4.09 -0.87
C LEU A 102 -16.71 -4.49 -0.43
N PRO A 103 -17.67 -4.79 -1.32
CA PRO A 103 -19.02 -5.22 -0.95
C PRO A 103 -19.06 -6.52 -0.14
N HIS A 104 -18.00 -7.31 -0.17
CA HIS A 104 -17.92 -8.58 0.54
C HIS A 104 -17.42 -8.45 1.97
N VAL A 105 -16.91 -7.29 2.40
CA VAL A 105 -16.53 -7.05 3.79
C VAL A 105 -17.71 -7.31 4.73
N GLY A 106 -17.47 -8.11 5.76
CA GLY A 106 -18.50 -8.59 6.70
C GLY A 106 -19.19 -9.90 6.28
N SER A 107 -19.00 -10.35 5.03
CA SER A 107 -19.61 -11.60 4.54
C SER A 107 -19.03 -12.82 5.24
N ARG A 108 -19.91 -13.73 5.66
CA ARG A 108 -19.55 -15.04 6.23
C ARG A 108 -19.45 -16.15 5.19
N ARG A 109 -19.55 -15.85 3.89
CA ARG A 109 -19.51 -16.85 2.81
C ARG A 109 -18.21 -17.66 2.85
N TRP A 110 -17.08 -17.01 3.07
CA TRP A 110 -15.75 -17.61 3.17
C TRP A 110 -15.34 -17.98 4.62
N ALA A 111 -16.28 -18.12 5.54
CA ALA A 111 -15.96 -18.50 6.92
C ALA A 111 -15.40 -19.93 7.02
N TYR A 112 -14.59 -20.19 8.05
CA TYR A 112 -13.94 -21.48 8.29
C TYR A 112 -14.93 -22.65 8.29
N TRP A 113 -16.06 -22.51 9.00
CA TRP A 113 -17.05 -23.56 9.21
C TRP A 113 -18.01 -23.81 8.04
N ARG A 114 -17.95 -23.03 6.96
CA ARG A 114 -18.86 -23.18 5.82
C ARG A 114 -18.23 -23.97 4.68
N SER A 115 -19.03 -24.78 4.01
CA SER A 115 -18.72 -25.21 2.65
C SER A 115 -18.99 -24.04 1.70
N ILE A 116 -18.19 -23.93 0.65
CA ILE A 116 -18.35 -22.90 -0.38
C ILE A 116 -18.03 -23.51 -1.75
N SER A 117 -18.69 -23.02 -2.78
CA SER A 117 -18.29 -23.18 -4.17
C SER A 117 -17.89 -21.82 -4.72
N SER A 118 -16.91 -21.77 -5.61
CA SER A 118 -16.49 -20.54 -6.26
C SER A 118 -17.61 -19.95 -7.09
N PHE A 119 -17.55 -18.66 -7.39
CA PHE A 119 -18.61 -17.99 -8.16
C PHE A 119 -18.77 -18.54 -9.58
N ASP A 120 -17.68 -19.01 -10.19
CA ASP A 120 -17.63 -19.69 -11.50
C ASP A 120 -18.11 -21.16 -11.46
N GLY A 121 -18.36 -21.70 -10.26
CA GLY A 121 -18.74 -23.09 -10.04
C GLY A 121 -17.63 -24.13 -10.26
N GLN A 122 -16.39 -23.72 -10.57
CA GLN A 122 -15.30 -24.63 -10.93
C GLN A 122 -14.67 -25.32 -9.71
N MET A 123 -14.74 -24.69 -8.54
CA MET A 123 -14.08 -25.17 -7.32
C MET A 123 -15.02 -25.19 -6.13
N SER A 124 -14.69 -26.02 -5.14
CA SER A 124 -15.41 -26.05 -3.87
C SER A 124 -14.47 -26.38 -2.73
N MET A 125 -14.64 -25.67 -1.61
CA MET A 125 -13.94 -25.94 -0.37
C MET A 125 -14.90 -26.47 0.70
N ARG A 126 -14.42 -27.50 1.39
CA ARG A 126 -15.13 -28.14 2.50
C ARG A 126 -15.19 -27.22 3.73
N PRO A 127 -16.12 -27.44 4.65
CA PRO A 127 -16.07 -26.77 5.96
C PRO A 127 -14.80 -27.16 6.72
N ALA A 128 -14.51 -26.42 7.79
CA ALA A 128 -13.34 -26.58 8.64
C ALA A 128 -11.99 -26.36 7.91
N THR A 129 -11.97 -25.38 7.00
CA THR A 129 -10.77 -24.96 6.26
C THR A 129 -10.70 -23.44 6.19
N ASN A 130 -9.51 -22.86 6.32
CA ASN A 130 -9.30 -21.43 6.09
C ASN A 130 -9.43 -21.12 4.59
N LYS A 131 -10.02 -19.98 4.25
CA LYS A 131 -10.44 -19.65 2.87
C LYS A 131 -9.95 -18.29 2.38
N CYS A 132 -8.88 -17.76 2.97
CA CYS A 132 -8.28 -16.50 2.53
C CYS A 132 -7.86 -16.54 1.06
N ASN A 133 -7.25 -17.63 0.61
CA ASN A 133 -6.89 -17.84 -0.79
C ASN A 133 -8.12 -18.08 -1.70
N PHE A 134 -9.17 -18.74 -1.20
CA PHE A 134 -10.40 -18.94 -1.96
C PHE A 134 -11.18 -17.63 -2.16
N PHE A 135 -11.11 -16.72 -1.17
CA PHE A 135 -11.63 -15.38 -1.31
C PHE A 135 -10.86 -14.60 -2.39
N ALA A 136 -9.54 -14.58 -2.34
CA ALA A 136 -8.71 -13.96 -3.38
C ALA A 136 -9.02 -14.55 -4.77
N TYR A 137 -9.14 -15.88 -4.87
CA TYR A 137 -9.53 -16.56 -6.10
C TYR A 137 -10.84 -16.03 -6.67
N ASP A 138 -11.90 -15.99 -5.86
CA ASP A 138 -13.23 -15.53 -6.28
C ASP A 138 -13.20 -14.07 -6.76
N MET A 139 -12.38 -13.22 -6.12
CA MET A 139 -12.26 -11.81 -6.52
C MET A 139 -11.51 -11.65 -7.83
N ILE A 140 -10.38 -12.35 -7.99
CA ILE A 140 -9.60 -12.35 -9.24
C ILE A 140 -10.46 -12.89 -10.38
N GLU A 141 -11.15 -14.01 -10.19
CA GLU A 141 -12.01 -14.63 -11.19
C GLU A 141 -13.15 -13.70 -11.62
N ARG A 142 -13.84 -13.05 -10.67
CA ARG A 142 -14.91 -12.11 -11.00
C ARG A 142 -14.43 -10.83 -11.67
N THR A 143 -13.21 -10.38 -11.34
CA THR A 143 -12.66 -9.15 -11.88
C THR A 143 -12.09 -9.36 -13.28
N PHE A 144 -11.42 -10.50 -13.50
CA PHE A 144 -10.57 -10.72 -14.66
C PHE A 144 -10.93 -11.94 -15.51
N GLY A 145 -11.84 -12.80 -15.03
CA GLY A 145 -12.34 -13.99 -15.74
C GLY A 145 -11.39 -15.18 -15.77
N VAL A 146 -10.21 -15.07 -15.14
CA VAL A 146 -9.24 -16.15 -14.99
C VAL A 146 -8.51 -15.95 -13.67
N SER A 147 -8.45 -17.01 -12.86
CA SER A 147 -7.84 -16.98 -11.54
C SER A 147 -6.82 -18.11 -11.31
N PRO A 148 -5.72 -17.81 -10.61
CA PRO A 148 -4.68 -18.77 -10.26
C PRO A 148 -5.21 -20.04 -9.58
N SER A 149 -4.90 -21.20 -10.15
CA SER A 149 -5.19 -22.49 -9.54
C SER A 149 -4.13 -23.54 -9.84
N PHE A 150 -4.03 -24.56 -8.98
CA PHE A 150 -3.18 -25.71 -9.24
C PHE A 150 -4.01 -26.98 -9.23
N THR A 151 -3.64 -27.91 -10.11
CA THR A 151 -4.26 -29.23 -10.21
C THR A 151 -3.28 -30.26 -9.66
N ARG A 152 -3.66 -30.91 -8.56
CA ARG A 152 -2.89 -32.03 -8.00
C ARG A 152 -3.45 -33.34 -8.51
N SER A 153 -2.60 -34.12 -9.16
CA SER A 153 -2.95 -35.48 -9.56
C SER A 153 -3.11 -36.36 -8.32
N ARG A 154 -4.15 -37.18 -8.31
CA ARG A 154 -4.36 -38.16 -7.24
C ARG A 154 -3.73 -39.48 -7.65
N GLU A 155 -2.68 -39.89 -6.94
CA GLU A 155 -2.03 -41.18 -7.18
C GLU A 155 -2.73 -42.36 -6.48
N GLY A 156 -2.57 -43.56 -7.04
CA GLY A 156 -3.10 -44.81 -6.49
C GLY A 156 -4.62 -44.93 -6.60
N TRP A 157 -5.27 -45.61 -5.65
CA TRP A 157 -6.73 -45.83 -5.64
C TRP A 157 -7.57 -44.53 -5.63
N ARG A 158 -6.92 -43.38 -5.37
CA ARG A 158 -7.58 -42.07 -5.36
C ARG A 158 -7.68 -41.44 -6.75
N SER A 159 -7.01 -41.97 -7.78
CA SER A 159 -7.09 -41.52 -9.17
C SER A 159 -8.49 -41.71 -9.78
N PHE A 160 -9.25 -42.71 -9.29
CA PHE A 160 -10.66 -42.93 -9.67
C PHE A 160 -11.58 -41.74 -9.36
N PHE A 161 -11.16 -40.82 -8.48
CA PHE A 161 -11.91 -39.61 -8.14
C PHE A 161 -11.46 -38.37 -8.91
N GLY A 162 -10.62 -38.54 -9.94
CA GLY A 162 -10.07 -37.45 -10.74
C GLY A 162 -9.04 -36.61 -10.01
N ASP A 163 -8.41 -35.72 -10.76
CA ASP A 163 -7.49 -34.73 -10.21
C ASP A 163 -8.25 -33.69 -9.37
N VAL A 164 -7.55 -33.02 -8.45
CA VAL A 164 -8.14 -31.96 -7.63
C VAL A 164 -7.53 -30.64 -8.01
N THR A 165 -8.37 -29.76 -8.54
CA THR A 165 -8.04 -28.35 -8.71
C THR A 165 -8.42 -27.58 -7.46
N ALA A 166 -7.49 -26.75 -6.98
CA ALA A 166 -7.69 -25.86 -5.84
C ALA A 166 -7.06 -24.49 -6.13
N PRO A 167 -7.56 -23.41 -5.50
CA PRO A 167 -6.89 -22.12 -5.59
C PRO A 167 -5.46 -22.21 -5.09
N VAL A 168 -4.58 -21.42 -5.70
CA VAL A 168 -3.18 -21.31 -5.29
C VAL A 168 -3.08 -21.03 -3.78
N LEU A 169 -2.13 -21.71 -3.12
CA LEU A 169 -1.93 -21.62 -1.68
C LEU A 169 -1.18 -20.34 -1.32
N ALA A 170 -1.42 -19.80 -0.13
CA ALA A 170 -0.73 -18.59 0.35
C ALA A 170 0.80 -18.64 0.23
N ARG A 171 1.40 -19.81 0.51
CA ARG A 171 2.84 -20.00 0.36
C ARG A 171 3.34 -19.82 -1.09
N HIS A 172 2.54 -20.24 -2.08
CA HIS A 172 2.94 -20.13 -3.48
C HIS A 172 2.93 -18.65 -3.92
N TRP A 173 1.96 -17.87 -3.44
CA TRP A 173 1.92 -16.41 -3.63
C TRP A 173 3.06 -15.65 -2.93
N SER A 174 3.80 -16.32 -2.05
CA SER A 174 4.86 -15.70 -1.26
C SER A 174 6.26 -16.16 -1.66
N GLU A 175 6.37 -17.23 -2.43
CA GLU A 175 7.63 -17.84 -2.86
C GLU A 175 7.99 -17.30 -4.25
N THR A 176 9.14 -16.64 -4.35
CA THR A 176 9.58 -15.91 -5.55
C THR A 176 10.26 -16.79 -6.63
N GLN A 177 10.22 -18.14 -6.53
CA GLN A 177 11.15 -19.00 -7.29
C GLN A 177 10.58 -20.27 -7.97
N GLU A 178 9.27 -20.48 -8.01
CA GLU A 178 8.70 -21.51 -8.91
C GLU A 178 8.19 -20.82 -10.18
N PRO A 179 8.19 -21.50 -11.36
CA PRO A 179 7.68 -20.88 -12.58
C PRO A 179 6.27 -20.36 -12.31
N ASP A 180 6.09 -19.06 -12.53
CA ASP A 180 4.87 -18.36 -12.16
C ASP A 180 3.67 -19.08 -12.79
N LEU A 181 2.86 -19.73 -11.96
CA LEU A 181 1.72 -20.55 -12.41
C LEU A 181 0.58 -19.65 -12.93
N THR A 182 0.82 -18.34 -12.97
CA THR A 182 -0.18 -17.30 -13.17
C THR A 182 0.28 -16.36 -14.28
N PRO A 183 -0.11 -16.62 -15.54
CA PRO A 183 0.13 -15.69 -16.63
C PRO A 183 -0.40 -14.30 -16.26
N ASP A 184 0.38 -13.26 -16.55
CA ASP A 184 0.11 -11.83 -16.26
C ASP A 184 0.16 -11.41 -14.78
N TRP A 185 0.50 -12.28 -13.84
CA TRP A 185 0.76 -11.90 -12.44
C TRP A 185 2.25 -12.07 -12.17
N LEU A 186 2.82 -11.09 -11.49
CA LEU A 186 4.24 -11.05 -11.18
C LEU A 186 4.44 -10.85 -9.70
N ASN A 187 5.25 -11.72 -9.11
CA ASN A 187 5.88 -11.47 -7.83
C ASN A 187 6.80 -10.25 -7.92
N ILE A 188 6.45 -9.18 -7.21
CA ILE A 188 7.34 -8.02 -7.08
C ILE A 188 8.29 -8.24 -5.90
N GLU A 189 9.58 -7.95 -6.11
CA GLU A 189 10.58 -8.08 -5.06
C GLU A 189 10.35 -7.03 -3.97
N PHE A 190 9.60 -7.41 -2.95
CA PHE A 190 9.26 -6.59 -1.79
C PHE A 190 10.51 -6.17 -0.99
N GLN A 191 11.54 -7.03 -0.96
CA GLN A 191 12.73 -6.83 -0.13
C GLN A 191 13.60 -5.64 -0.60
N ASN A 192 13.48 -5.23 -1.88
CA ASN A 192 14.25 -4.13 -2.44
C ASN A 192 13.54 -2.77 -2.45
N ARG A 193 12.30 -2.66 -1.92
CA ARG A 193 11.63 -1.40 -1.51
C ARG A 193 11.56 -0.29 -2.57
N ARG A 194 11.69 -0.64 -3.85
CA ARG A 194 11.72 0.34 -4.96
C ARG A 194 10.50 0.30 -5.85
N THR A 195 9.81 -0.85 -5.92
CA THR A 195 8.62 -1.01 -6.74
C THR A 195 7.40 -0.49 -5.97
N PRO A 196 6.69 0.54 -6.46
CA PRO A 196 5.45 0.99 -5.86
C PRO A 196 4.40 -0.10 -5.94
N VAL A 197 3.62 -0.26 -4.86
CA VAL A 197 2.60 -1.31 -4.76
C VAL A 197 1.22 -0.67 -4.87
N PRO A 198 0.44 -0.94 -5.92
CA PRO A 198 -0.90 -0.37 -6.04
C PRO A 198 -1.93 -1.14 -5.20
N PRO A 199 -3.05 -0.50 -4.79
CA PRO A 199 -4.27 -1.22 -4.43
C PRO A 199 -4.67 -2.20 -5.55
N GLY A 200 -5.24 -3.34 -5.17
CA GLY A 200 -5.49 -4.45 -6.09
C GLY A 200 -4.32 -5.44 -6.21
N ALA A 201 -3.16 -5.14 -5.63
CA ALA A 201 -2.11 -6.13 -5.47
C ALA A 201 -2.51 -7.20 -4.44
N ILE A 202 -1.96 -8.41 -4.59
CA ILE A 202 -2.14 -9.50 -3.63
C ILE A 202 -0.97 -9.53 -2.66
N LEU A 203 -1.28 -9.39 -1.37
CA LEU A 203 -0.32 -9.55 -0.29
C LEU A 203 -0.43 -10.97 0.29
N ALA A 204 0.69 -11.69 0.38
CA ALA A 204 0.74 -13.04 0.92
C ALA A 204 1.86 -13.20 1.96
N ILE A 205 1.62 -14.04 2.97
CA ILE A 205 2.62 -14.45 3.96
C ILE A 205 2.56 -15.96 4.12
N ALA A 206 3.67 -16.66 3.87
CA ALA A 206 3.75 -18.08 4.18
C ALA A 206 3.85 -18.29 5.70
N ARG A 207 2.93 -19.08 6.25
CA ARG A 207 3.00 -19.54 7.63
C ARG A 207 2.32 -20.89 7.74
N GLU A 208 3.11 -21.94 7.63
CA GLU A 208 2.57 -23.30 7.73
C GLU A 208 2.01 -23.56 9.13
N SER A 209 0.78 -24.06 9.17
CA SER A 209 0.10 -24.52 10.37
C SER A 209 -0.84 -25.67 9.99
N ILE A 210 -1.39 -26.35 10.99
CA ILE A 210 -2.35 -27.43 10.75
C ILE A 210 -3.60 -26.83 10.08
N GLY A 211 -3.71 -27.00 8.76
CA GLY A 211 -4.85 -26.54 7.96
C GLY A 211 -4.71 -25.15 7.32
N ALA A 212 -3.51 -24.54 7.32
CA ALA A 212 -3.21 -23.35 6.52
C ALA A 212 -1.75 -23.31 6.09
N SER A 213 -1.49 -22.83 4.88
CA SER A 213 -0.14 -22.59 4.35
C SER A 213 0.33 -21.15 4.56
N GLY A 214 -0.53 -20.28 5.13
CA GLY A 214 -0.27 -18.87 5.28
C GLY A 214 -1.55 -18.06 5.23
N HIS A 215 -1.41 -16.79 4.86
CA HIS A 215 -2.54 -15.87 4.68
C HIS A 215 -2.36 -15.03 3.41
N VAL A 216 -3.49 -14.70 2.77
CA VAL A 216 -3.55 -13.88 1.57
C VAL A 216 -4.61 -12.80 1.75
N GLY A 217 -4.35 -11.61 1.22
CA GLY A 217 -5.32 -10.53 1.17
C GLY A 217 -5.05 -9.55 0.06
N ILE A 218 -6.12 -8.88 -0.37
CA ILE A 218 -6.10 -7.88 -1.44
C ILE A 218 -5.73 -6.55 -0.81
N ILE A 219 -4.70 -5.88 -1.33
CA ILE A 219 -4.32 -4.54 -0.87
C ILE A 219 -5.44 -3.57 -1.24
N ALA A 220 -6.01 -2.89 -0.25
CA ALA A 220 -7.08 -1.93 -0.41
C ALA A 220 -6.54 -0.49 -0.38
N TYR A 221 -7.44 0.48 -0.57
CA TYR A 221 -7.07 1.89 -0.50
C TYR A 221 -6.51 2.24 0.88
N PRO A 222 -5.33 2.88 0.93
CA PRO A 222 -4.79 3.34 2.20
C PRO A 222 -5.57 4.55 2.74
N GLU A 223 -5.48 4.78 4.04
CA GLU A 223 -6.01 6.02 4.62
C GLU A 223 -5.14 7.23 4.24
N GLU A 224 -5.74 8.42 4.32
CA GLU A 224 -5.04 9.68 4.08
C GLU A 224 -3.84 9.83 5.02
N GLY A 225 -2.70 10.25 4.45
CA GLY A 225 -1.46 10.46 5.18
C GLY A 225 -1.20 11.94 5.43
N ARG A 226 -0.54 12.26 6.55
CA ARG A 226 -0.16 13.64 6.87
C ARG A 226 1.21 13.73 7.51
N ALA A 227 1.99 14.74 7.14
CA ALA A 227 3.26 15.08 7.77
C ALA A 227 3.48 16.59 7.86
N THR A 228 4.43 17.01 8.69
CA THR A 228 4.91 18.39 8.75
C THR A 228 6.39 18.39 8.38
N VAL A 229 6.78 19.24 7.42
CA VAL A 229 8.15 19.35 6.95
C VAL A 229 8.60 20.81 6.98
N ARG A 230 9.89 21.02 7.26
CA ARG A 230 10.53 22.32 7.16
C ARG A 230 11.44 22.35 5.94
N VAL A 231 11.24 23.34 5.08
CA VAL A 231 12.06 23.62 3.90
C VAL A 231 12.90 24.86 4.23
N ASP A 232 14.21 24.73 4.21
CA ASP A 232 15.15 25.85 4.37
C ASP A 232 16.00 26.02 3.08
N HIS A 233 17.14 26.71 3.14
CA HIS A 233 17.96 27.09 1.97
C HIS A 233 18.65 25.92 1.23
N ALA A 234 18.36 24.65 1.56
CA ALA A 234 18.98 23.53 0.83
C ALA A 234 18.34 23.32 -0.55
N THR A 235 19.14 22.76 -1.46
CA THR A 235 18.74 22.47 -2.84
C THR A 235 17.63 21.42 -2.95
N THR A 236 17.50 20.48 -2.00
CA THR A 236 16.41 19.49 -1.97
C THR A 236 16.17 18.93 -0.56
N TYR A 237 14.92 18.89 -0.12
CA TYR A 237 14.47 18.25 1.12
C TYR A 237 13.67 16.99 0.82
N GLY A 238 13.84 15.96 1.66
CA GLY A 238 13.04 14.74 1.61
C GLY A 238 12.05 14.69 2.78
N ALA A 239 10.79 14.42 2.49
CA ALA A 239 9.79 14.06 3.48
C ALA A 239 9.25 12.65 3.19
N SER A 240 8.88 11.95 4.26
CA SER A 240 8.12 10.69 4.17
C SER A 240 6.75 10.92 4.77
N VAL A 241 5.70 10.55 4.04
CA VAL A 241 4.32 10.54 4.52
C VAL A 241 3.88 9.09 4.62
N ILE A 242 3.42 8.70 5.81
CA ILE A 242 2.87 7.36 6.03
C ILE A 242 1.39 7.39 5.70
N MET A 243 0.97 6.53 4.79
CA MET A 243 -0.43 6.26 4.47
C MET A 243 -0.80 4.91 5.10
N GLN A 244 -1.85 4.88 5.93
CA GLN A 244 -2.21 3.65 6.68
C GLN A 244 -2.68 2.58 5.70
N GLY A 245 -1.88 1.53 5.50
CA GLY A 245 -2.23 0.50 4.53
C GLY A 245 -3.37 -0.38 5.05
N ARG A 246 -4.23 -0.81 4.13
CA ARG A 246 -5.38 -1.67 4.40
C ARG A 246 -5.34 -2.89 3.48
N THR A 247 -5.85 -4.02 3.96
CA THR A 247 -6.08 -5.22 3.13
C THR A 247 -7.48 -5.76 3.35
N ILE A 248 -8.04 -6.45 2.35
CA ILE A 248 -9.32 -7.18 2.44
C ILE A 248 -9.01 -8.67 2.34
N SER A 249 -9.45 -9.46 3.32
CA SER A 249 -9.26 -10.91 3.30
C SER A 249 -10.29 -11.63 4.15
N ALA A 250 -10.47 -12.93 3.90
CA ALA A 250 -11.28 -13.80 4.75
C ALA A 250 -10.49 -14.30 5.96
N ASP A 251 -10.98 -14.00 7.16
CA ASP A 251 -10.50 -14.60 8.41
C ASP A 251 -11.32 -15.87 8.77
N PHE A 252 -11.19 -16.33 10.01
CA PHE A 252 -11.90 -17.51 10.51
C PHE A 252 -13.44 -17.36 10.43
N GLU A 253 -13.97 -16.16 10.64
CA GLU A 253 -15.40 -15.89 10.77
C GLU A 253 -16.03 -15.22 9.55
N LYS A 254 -15.31 -14.32 8.87
CA LYS A 254 -15.85 -13.45 7.82
C LYS A 254 -14.74 -12.76 7.01
N VAL A 255 -15.14 -12.03 5.97
CA VAL A 255 -14.27 -11.07 5.29
C VAL A 255 -14.12 -9.81 6.15
N VAL A 256 -12.91 -9.30 6.28
CA VAL A 256 -12.57 -8.14 7.10
C VAL A 256 -11.64 -7.17 6.37
N HIS A 257 -11.70 -5.89 6.77
CA HIS A 257 -10.58 -4.98 6.58
C HIS A 257 -9.52 -5.26 7.64
N ASN A 258 -8.34 -5.66 7.19
CA ASN A 258 -7.17 -5.87 8.00
C ASN A 258 -6.20 -4.70 7.84
N ASP A 259 -5.42 -4.46 8.88
CA ASP A 259 -4.28 -3.57 8.79
C ASP A 259 -3.22 -4.16 7.85
N TRP A 260 -2.43 -3.27 7.23
CA TRP A 260 -1.25 -3.62 6.43
C TRP A 260 -0.36 -4.65 7.15
N GLY A 261 -0.02 -5.73 6.45
CA GLY A 261 0.79 -6.83 7.00
C GLY A 261 0.04 -7.87 7.86
N PHE A 262 -1.29 -7.78 7.96
CA PHE A 262 -2.26 -8.72 8.59
C PHE A 262 -2.22 -8.86 10.14
N ARG A 263 -2.97 -8.02 10.86
CA ARG A 263 -3.13 -8.04 12.34
C ARG A 263 -4.51 -8.49 12.86
N THR A 264 -5.03 -9.65 12.44
CA THR A 264 -6.23 -10.25 13.08
C THR A 264 -6.09 -11.70 13.54
N SER A 265 -4.94 -12.36 13.34
CA SER A 265 -4.62 -13.54 14.16
C SER A 265 -4.17 -13.04 15.54
N ARG A 266 -4.84 -13.47 16.63
CA ARG A 266 -4.54 -13.13 18.04
C ARG A 266 -3.12 -13.50 18.54
N GLY A 267 -2.15 -13.70 17.66
CA GLY A 267 -0.83 -14.25 17.97
C GLY A 267 0.33 -13.38 17.52
N ASP A 268 1.39 -13.49 18.29
CA ASP A 268 2.64 -12.75 18.23
C ASP A 268 3.34 -12.93 16.86
N GLY A 269 3.72 -11.82 16.23
CA GLY A 269 4.92 -11.79 15.37
C GLY A 269 4.81 -12.35 13.94
N GLY A 270 4.28 -13.56 13.78
CA GLY A 270 4.51 -14.41 12.61
C GLY A 270 3.64 -14.12 11.37
N ALA A 271 2.63 -13.27 11.51
CA ALA A 271 1.81 -12.75 10.41
C ALA A 271 2.11 -11.24 10.26
N SER A 272 3.32 -10.92 9.80
CA SER A 272 3.78 -9.56 9.55
C SER A 272 4.58 -9.56 8.25
N LEU A 273 4.53 -8.46 7.48
CA LEU A 273 5.38 -8.25 6.30
C LEU A 273 6.89 -8.28 6.60
N ASN A 274 7.29 -8.19 7.88
CA ASN A 274 8.67 -8.42 8.30
C ASN A 274 9.05 -9.91 8.33
N ASN A 275 8.10 -10.82 8.12
CA ASN A 275 8.38 -12.24 7.97
C ASN A 275 9.18 -12.43 6.66
N PRO A 276 10.34 -13.12 6.68
CA PRO A 276 11.10 -13.41 5.46
C PRO A 276 10.30 -14.13 4.37
N THR A 277 9.16 -14.73 4.71
CA THR A 277 8.23 -15.40 3.78
C THR A 277 7.09 -14.51 3.30
N ALA A 278 7.17 -13.18 3.45
CA ALA A 278 6.18 -12.27 2.90
C ALA A 278 6.47 -11.98 1.43
N GLY A 279 5.44 -12.06 0.58
CA GLY A 279 5.49 -11.73 -0.85
C GLY A 279 4.32 -10.86 -1.27
N ILE A 280 4.50 -10.13 -2.37
CA ILE A 280 3.45 -9.33 -3.01
C ILE A 280 3.43 -9.65 -4.49
N GLU A 281 2.25 -9.93 -5.02
CA GLU A 281 2.02 -10.10 -6.45
C GLU A 281 1.21 -8.94 -7.01
N VAL A 282 1.63 -8.48 -8.18
CA VAL A 282 0.97 -7.42 -8.95
C VAL A 282 0.64 -7.98 -10.32
N ARG A 283 -0.53 -7.65 -10.84
CA ARG A 283 -0.88 -8.00 -12.20
C ARG A 283 -0.21 -7.05 -13.19
N GLU A 284 0.42 -7.56 -14.25
CA GLU A 284 0.81 -6.77 -15.41
C GLU A 284 -0.45 -6.31 -16.14
N GLU A 285 -0.69 -5.00 -16.17
CA GLU A 285 -1.65 -4.42 -17.10
C GLU A 285 -1.02 -4.48 -18.50
N THR A 286 -1.51 -5.38 -19.35
CA THR A 286 -1.25 -5.28 -20.78
C THR A 286 -1.96 -4.02 -21.27
N GLU A 287 -1.20 -3.04 -21.74
CA GLU A 287 -1.74 -1.85 -22.42
C GLU A 287 -2.69 -2.32 -23.53
N GLY A 288 -3.98 -2.10 -23.34
CA GLY A 288 -5.06 -2.39 -24.30
C GLY A 288 -5.42 -1.17 -25.13
#